data_AF-A0AAV3U6F1-F1
#
_entry.id   AF-A0AAV3U6F1-F1
#
_cell.length_a   1.000
_cell.length_b   1.000
_cell.length_c   1.000
_cell.angle_alpha   90.00
_cell.angle_beta   90.00
_cell.angle_gamma   90.00
#
_symmetry.space_group_name_H-M   'P 1'
#
loop_
_entity.id
_entity.type
_entity.pdbx_description
1 polymer ?
#
loop_
_entity_poly.entity_id
_entity_poly.type
_entity_poly.pdbx_seq_one_letter_code
_entity_poly.pdbx_strand_id
1 'polypeptide(L)'
;MRVNMTQEIERQNQEIITLLSENPEGLSRGQISKSLSFTINDKTLQRRLTALVDAGRIVRKGERKATRYHPLEAYIETNKGHLKDNSATIFSPESQEKLKFLDTPLHAREKVSYNRDFLDSYVPNQSQYVPKKLREALFQEGKRFDRALAAGTYAREICQRLLIDLSYNSSRLEGNTYSRLDTQKLVEEGITAEGKVHEETVMIMNHKEAILFLVENAQDIELNNLMIRNLHHLLSQDLLANPGACGNIRSIEVNIGQSTYQPLNNPHLLKELFELILLKARKIEDPFEQSFFLLVHLSYLQAFEDVNKRTSRLSCNIPFIKENLCPLSFTDVSRDDYTAALLTMYEKNNVEPMLELYAWAYLRSCEQYGVVKKSLGEIDAFRIQYRQQRKEAMGLVVKHGLHGKKAEDTIENFCEQNGIGEAAKFTAMTLADLSTLHAGAIIGLGITEAQLDAWLSSKP
;
A
#
# COMPACT_ATOMS: atom_id res chain seq x y z
N MET A 1 -16.21 -34.97 -36.71
CA MET A 1 -17.01 -35.22 -35.47
C MET A 1 -16.70 -34.22 -34.33
N ARG A 2 -15.43 -33.89 -34.04
CA ARG A 2 -15.08 -32.91 -32.96
C ARG A 2 -15.54 -31.46 -33.22
N VAL A 3 -15.54 -30.99 -34.47
CA VAL A 3 -15.92 -29.60 -34.82
C VAL A 3 -17.42 -29.30 -34.54
N ASN A 4 -18.32 -30.23 -34.87
CA ASN A 4 -19.76 -30.07 -34.60
C ASN A 4 -20.08 -30.06 -33.09
N MET A 5 -19.29 -30.76 -32.27
CA MET A 5 -19.53 -30.84 -30.83
C MET A 5 -19.12 -29.54 -30.12
N THR A 6 -18.06 -28.86 -30.58
CA THR A 6 -17.64 -27.57 -30.03
C THR A 6 -18.64 -26.46 -30.37
N GLN A 7 -19.17 -26.44 -31.60
CA GLN A 7 -20.19 -25.48 -32.02
C GLN A 7 -21.51 -25.65 -31.24
N GLU A 8 -21.91 -26.90 -30.98
CA GLU A 8 -23.09 -27.21 -30.18
C GLU A 8 -22.94 -26.78 -28.72
N ILE A 9 -21.75 -26.96 -28.12
CA ILE A 9 -21.46 -26.50 -26.76
C ILE A 9 -21.54 -24.98 -26.68
N GLU A 10 -20.99 -24.26 -27.67
CA GLU A 10 -21.01 -22.80 -27.65
C GLU A 10 -22.42 -22.23 -27.84
N ARG A 11 -23.24 -22.85 -28.69
CA ARG A 11 -24.67 -22.51 -28.83
C ARG A 11 -25.41 -22.65 -27.50
N GLN A 12 -25.19 -23.78 -26.81
CA GLN A 12 -25.80 -24.05 -25.51
C GLN A 12 -25.28 -23.12 -24.40
N ASN A 13 -24.01 -22.69 -24.47
CA ASN A 13 -23.46 -21.69 -23.55
C ASN A 13 -24.08 -20.32 -23.79
N GLN A 14 -24.33 -19.95 -25.05
CA GLN A 14 -25.00 -18.70 -25.39
C GLN A 14 -26.44 -18.67 -24.86
N GLU A 15 -27.16 -19.79 -24.93
CA GLU A 15 -28.52 -19.92 -24.38
C GLU A 15 -28.54 -19.71 -22.85
N ILE A 16 -27.55 -20.25 -22.13
CA ILE A 16 -27.41 -20.00 -20.68
C ILE A 16 -27.21 -18.51 -20.38
N ILE A 17 -26.44 -17.80 -21.20
CA ILE A 17 -26.14 -16.38 -21.01
C ILE A 17 -27.36 -15.52 -21.34
N THR A 18 -28.08 -15.82 -22.42
CA THR A 18 -29.34 -15.15 -22.77
C THR A 18 -30.36 -15.32 -21.64
N LEU A 19 -30.55 -16.54 -21.14
CA LEU A 19 -31.44 -16.83 -20.02
C LEU A 19 -31.09 -16.00 -18.76
N LEU A 20 -29.81 -15.85 -18.46
CA LEU A 20 -29.35 -15.03 -17.33
C LEU A 20 -29.54 -13.53 -17.58
N SER A 21 -29.41 -13.08 -18.82
CA SER A 21 -29.64 -11.67 -19.21
C SER A 21 -31.10 -11.26 -19.05
N GLU A 22 -32.04 -12.19 -19.27
CA GLU A 22 -33.47 -11.99 -19.03
C GLU A 22 -33.85 -12.05 -17.53
N ASN A 23 -32.93 -12.46 -16.65
CA ASN A 23 -33.17 -12.66 -15.21
C ASN A 23 -32.09 -11.96 -14.35
N PRO A 24 -32.11 -10.62 -14.25
CA PRO A 24 -31.07 -9.83 -13.57
C PRO A 24 -30.92 -10.15 -12.07
N GLU A 25 -32.00 -10.57 -11.41
CA GLU A 25 -32.02 -11.02 -9.99
C GLU A 25 -31.18 -12.30 -9.74
N GLY A 26 -30.76 -12.97 -10.81
CA GLY A 26 -29.90 -14.14 -10.79
C GLY A 26 -30.63 -15.45 -10.49
N LEU A 27 -30.17 -16.52 -11.13
CA LEU A 27 -30.79 -17.83 -11.06
C LEU A 27 -29.91 -18.84 -10.33
N SER A 28 -30.52 -19.72 -9.55
CA SER A 28 -29.82 -20.90 -9.01
C SER A 28 -29.58 -21.92 -10.12
N ARG A 29 -28.57 -22.79 -9.93
CA ARG A 29 -28.27 -23.88 -10.88
C ARG A 29 -29.50 -24.75 -11.19
N GLY A 30 -30.34 -25.02 -10.20
CA GLY A 30 -31.57 -25.80 -10.38
C GLY A 30 -32.64 -25.07 -11.20
N GLN A 31 -32.72 -23.74 -11.11
CA GLN A 31 -33.62 -22.93 -11.94
C GLN A 31 -33.12 -22.84 -13.37
N ILE A 32 -31.80 -22.69 -13.57
CA ILE A 32 -31.16 -22.70 -14.89
C ILE A 32 -31.44 -24.05 -15.57
N SER A 33 -31.19 -25.17 -14.89
CA SER A 33 -31.41 -26.51 -15.47
C SER A 33 -32.87 -26.79 -15.88
N LYS A 34 -33.85 -26.12 -15.28
CA LYS A 34 -35.28 -26.28 -15.62
C LYS A 34 -35.75 -25.37 -16.76
N SER A 35 -35.00 -24.30 -17.04
CA SER A 35 -35.41 -23.24 -17.96
C SER A 35 -34.66 -23.28 -19.30
N LEU A 36 -33.72 -24.22 -19.45
CA LEU A 36 -33.04 -24.48 -20.72
C LEU A 36 -33.91 -25.32 -21.64
N SER A 37 -33.82 -25.08 -22.94
CA SER A 37 -34.53 -25.84 -23.98
C SER A 37 -33.94 -27.23 -24.24
N PHE A 38 -32.82 -27.56 -23.59
CA PHE A 38 -32.10 -28.82 -23.75
C PHE A 38 -31.78 -29.47 -22.40
N THR A 39 -31.71 -30.80 -22.40
CA THR A 39 -31.38 -31.58 -21.20
C THR A 39 -29.86 -31.60 -20.98
N ILE A 40 -29.42 -31.19 -19.79
CA ILE A 40 -28.01 -31.22 -19.38
C ILE A 40 -27.86 -31.87 -18.01
N ASN A 41 -26.81 -32.67 -17.83
CA ASN A 41 -26.47 -33.26 -16.54
C ASN A 41 -25.97 -32.17 -15.57
N ASP A 42 -26.39 -32.22 -14.31
CA ASP A 42 -26.04 -31.26 -13.25
C ASP A 42 -24.53 -31.02 -13.08
N LYS A 43 -23.70 -32.08 -13.18
CA LYS A 43 -22.23 -31.96 -13.14
C LYS A 43 -21.67 -31.23 -14.37
N THR A 44 -22.29 -31.43 -15.54
CA THR A 44 -21.87 -30.77 -16.78
C THR A 44 -22.29 -29.30 -16.77
N LEU A 45 -23.50 -29.00 -16.29
CA LEU A 45 -23.98 -27.63 -16.10
C LEU A 45 -23.11 -26.87 -15.10
N GLN A 46 -22.73 -27.49 -13.98
CA GLN A 46 -21.80 -26.89 -13.02
C GLN A 46 -20.46 -26.55 -13.67
N ARG A 47 -19.87 -27.48 -14.43
CA ARG A 47 -18.60 -27.25 -15.12
C ARG A 47 -18.72 -26.11 -16.15
N ARG A 48 -19.83 -26.03 -16.89
CA ARG A 48 -20.08 -24.94 -17.85
C ARG A 48 -20.26 -23.59 -17.18
N LEU A 49 -21.06 -23.53 -16.11
CA LEU A 49 -21.23 -22.30 -15.34
C LEU A 49 -19.91 -21.83 -14.72
N THR A 50 -19.08 -22.76 -14.24
CA THR A 50 -17.73 -22.43 -13.75
C THR A 50 -16.86 -21.86 -14.87
N ALA A 51 -16.80 -22.54 -16.02
CA ALA A 51 -16.04 -22.05 -17.18
C ALA A 51 -16.53 -20.70 -17.71
N LEU A 52 -17.85 -20.43 -17.65
CA LEU A 52 -18.43 -19.14 -18.04
C LEU A 52 -18.12 -18.03 -17.03
N VAL A 53 -18.04 -18.35 -15.74
CA VAL A 53 -17.58 -17.43 -14.69
C VAL A 53 -16.08 -17.14 -14.86
N ASP A 54 -15.26 -18.18 -15.06
CA ASP A 54 -13.82 -18.04 -15.25
C ASP A 54 -13.48 -17.25 -16.53
N ALA A 55 -14.31 -17.41 -17.57
CA ALA A 55 -14.22 -16.64 -18.81
C ALA A 55 -14.85 -15.23 -18.71
N GLY A 56 -15.34 -14.82 -17.53
CA GLY A 56 -15.91 -13.49 -17.29
C GLY A 56 -17.21 -13.20 -18.05
N ARG A 57 -17.94 -14.24 -18.49
CA ARG A 57 -19.19 -14.09 -19.27
C ARG A 57 -20.44 -13.99 -18.40
N ILE A 58 -20.38 -14.47 -17.16
CA ILE A 58 -21.44 -14.41 -16.15
C ILE A 58 -20.81 -14.24 -14.76
N VAL A 59 -21.59 -13.80 -13.77
CA VAL A 59 -21.11 -13.60 -12.39
C VAL A 59 -21.75 -14.60 -11.45
N ARG A 60 -20.97 -15.16 -10.51
CA ARG A 60 -21.48 -16.04 -9.45
C ARG A 60 -21.48 -15.31 -8.11
N LYS A 61 -22.63 -15.27 -7.42
CA LYS A 61 -22.81 -14.63 -6.11
C LYS A 61 -23.40 -15.62 -5.09
N GLY A 62 -22.98 -15.50 -3.83
CA GLY A 62 -23.47 -16.33 -2.72
C GLY A 62 -22.79 -17.70 -2.61
N GLU A 63 -22.98 -18.35 -1.47
CA GLU A 63 -22.32 -19.61 -1.13
C GLU A 63 -23.30 -20.78 -1.02
N ARG A 64 -22.84 -21.99 -1.41
CA ARG A 64 -23.60 -23.25 -1.31
C ARG A 64 -25.03 -23.12 -1.87
N LYS A 65 -26.08 -23.29 -1.04
CA LYS A 65 -27.49 -23.23 -1.46
C LYS A 65 -27.97 -21.81 -1.85
N ALA A 66 -27.23 -20.78 -1.42
CA ALA A 66 -27.49 -19.39 -1.78
C ALA A 66 -26.81 -18.97 -3.10
N THR A 67 -26.06 -19.87 -3.76
CA THR A 67 -25.40 -19.56 -5.04
C THR A 67 -26.43 -19.15 -6.10
N ARG A 68 -26.23 -17.98 -6.71
CA ARG A 68 -26.95 -17.46 -7.86
C ARG A 68 -25.96 -17.04 -8.95
N TYR A 69 -26.35 -17.23 -10.20
CA TYR A 69 -25.60 -16.77 -11.37
C TYR A 69 -26.35 -15.58 -11.96
N HIS A 70 -25.61 -14.53 -12.31
CA HIS A 70 -26.13 -13.25 -12.78
C HIS A 70 -25.53 -12.90 -14.15
N PRO A 71 -26.22 -12.08 -14.97
CA PRO A 71 -25.62 -11.52 -16.16
C PRO A 71 -24.53 -10.50 -15.79
N LEU A 72 -23.55 -10.32 -16.68
CA LEU A 72 -22.41 -9.43 -16.44
C LEU A 72 -22.86 -7.96 -16.22
N GLU A 73 -23.94 -7.54 -16.90
CA GLU A 73 -24.48 -6.17 -16.84
C GLU A 73 -25.11 -5.84 -15.47
N ALA A 74 -25.74 -6.80 -14.79
CA ALA A 74 -26.33 -6.59 -13.46
C ALA A 74 -25.29 -6.44 -12.33
N TYR A 75 -24.03 -6.78 -12.60
CA TYR A 75 -22.92 -6.58 -11.64
C TYR A 75 -22.42 -5.13 -11.61
N ILE A 76 -22.71 -4.34 -12.65
CA ILE A 76 -22.33 -2.92 -12.70
C ILE A 76 -23.22 -2.07 -11.77
N GLU A 77 -24.47 -2.46 -11.52
CA GLU A 77 -25.40 -1.63 -10.73
C GLU A 77 -25.43 -1.93 -9.21
N THR A 78 -24.87 -3.04 -8.72
CA THR A 78 -25.05 -3.44 -7.30
C THR A 78 -23.79 -3.45 -6.42
N ASN A 79 -22.66 -2.95 -6.91
CA ASN A 79 -21.49 -2.61 -6.08
C ASN A 79 -21.45 -1.12 -5.67
N LYS A 80 -22.61 -0.52 -5.37
CA LYS A 80 -22.63 0.57 -4.37
C LYS A 80 -22.42 -0.04 -3.00
N GLY A 81 -21.16 -0.39 -2.71
CA GLY A 81 -20.72 -0.63 -1.35
C GLY A 81 -21.09 0.59 -0.52
N HIS A 82 -21.92 0.38 0.50
CA HIS A 82 -22.23 1.43 1.46
C HIS A 82 -20.98 1.76 2.28
N LEU A 83 -20.19 2.69 1.76
CA LEU A 83 -19.52 3.74 2.53
C LEU A 83 -19.91 5.05 1.85
N LYS A 84 -20.53 5.95 2.59
CA LYS A 84 -20.80 7.31 2.15
C LYS A 84 -19.45 7.98 1.88
N ASP A 85 -18.98 7.96 0.64
CA ASP A 85 -18.06 9.00 0.17
C ASP A 85 -18.16 9.23 -1.35
N ASN A 86 -19.38 9.53 -1.81
CA ASN A 86 -19.61 10.13 -3.13
C ASN A 86 -19.38 11.65 -3.07
N SER A 87 -18.22 12.14 -2.61
CA SER A 87 -18.03 13.61 -2.52
C SER A 87 -16.64 14.19 -2.76
N ALA A 88 -15.65 13.41 -3.23
CA ALA A 88 -14.44 14.00 -3.78
C ALA A 88 -14.16 13.40 -5.17
N THR A 89 -14.57 14.12 -6.22
CA THR A 89 -14.12 13.81 -7.58
C THR A 89 -12.61 14.04 -7.63
N ILE A 90 -11.82 12.96 -7.60
CA ILE A 90 -10.35 13.00 -7.75
C ILE A 90 -9.99 13.66 -9.07
N PHE A 91 -10.74 13.32 -10.13
CA PHE A 91 -10.46 13.75 -11.49
C PHE A 91 -11.15 15.06 -11.84
N SER A 92 -10.38 16.00 -12.38
CA SER A 92 -10.89 17.24 -12.97
C SER A 92 -11.78 16.97 -14.19
N PRO A 93 -12.60 17.93 -14.65
CA PRO A 93 -13.37 17.77 -15.89
C PRO A 93 -12.51 17.41 -17.10
N GLU A 94 -11.27 17.89 -17.17
CA GLU A 94 -10.34 17.57 -18.24
C GLU A 94 -9.87 16.11 -18.18
N SER A 95 -9.51 15.62 -16.98
CA SER A 95 -9.22 14.20 -16.76
C SER A 95 -10.43 13.32 -17.03
N GLN A 96 -11.63 13.73 -16.61
CA GLN A 96 -12.86 12.99 -16.89
C GLN A 96 -13.10 12.84 -18.39
N GLU A 97 -12.83 13.87 -19.20
CA GLU A 97 -12.88 13.76 -20.67
C GLU A 97 -11.87 12.72 -21.18
N LYS A 98 -10.65 12.73 -20.64
CA LYS A 98 -9.59 11.77 -20.98
C LYS A 98 -9.95 10.34 -20.57
N LEU A 99 -10.80 10.14 -19.56
CA LEU A 99 -11.24 8.82 -19.10
C LEU A 99 -12.38 8.22 -19.95
N LYS A 100 -13.13 9.03 -20.73
CA LYS A 100 -14.30 8.57 -21.50
C LYS A 100 -14.01 7.44 -22.49
N PHE A 101 -12.77 7.27 -22.96
CA PHE A 101 -12.45 6.13 -23.82
C PHE A 101 -12.67 4.78 -23.10
N LEU A 102 -12.69 4.75 -21.77
CA LEU A 102 -12.99 3.56 -20.99
C LEU A 102 -14.44 3.10 -21.15
N ASP A 103 -15.36 3.99 -21.53
CA ASP A 103 -16.74 3.64 -21.88
C ASP A 103 -16.82 2.83 -23.18
N THR A 104 -15.77 2.88 -24.01
CA THR A 104 -15.65 2.04 -25.20
C THR A 104 -15.31 0.60 -24.77
N PRO A 105 -16.04 -0.43 -25.24
CA PRO A 105 -15.72 -1.82 -24.93
C PRO A 105 -14.30 -2.21 -25.34
N LEU A 106 -13.65 -3.09 -24.58
CA LEU A 106 -12.24 -3.47 -24.78
C LEU A 106 -11.91 -3.92 -26.21
N HIS A 107 -12.82 -4.66 -26.86
CA HIS A 107 -12.61 -5.15 -28.23
C HIS A 107 -12.67 -4.06 -29.31
N ALA A 108 -13.27 -2.90 -28.99
CA ALA A 108 -13.41 -1.75 -29.87
C ALA A 108 -12.34 -0.68 -29.63
N ARG A 109 -11.53 -0.81 -28.56
CA ARG A 109 -10.40 0.07 -28.29
C ARG A 109 -9.20 -0.30 -29.18
N GLU A 110 -8.41 0.71 -29.52
CA GLU A 110 -7.18 0.55 -30.29
C GLU A 110 -6.14 -0.28 -29.50
N LYS A 111 -5.51 -1.25 -30.17
CA LYS A 111 -4.39 -2.00 -29.60
C LYS A 111 -3.12 -1.17 -29.69
N VAL A 112 -2.42 -1.05 -28.56
CA VAL A 112 -1.20 -0.26 -28.46
C VAL A 112 -0.09 -1.08 -27.82
N SER A 113 1.16 -0.76 -28.13
CA SER A 113 2.34 -1.44 -27.58
C SER A 113 3.23 -0.45 -26.82
N TYR A 114 4.32 -0.92 -26.22
CA TYR A 114 5.25 -0.06 -25.49
C TYR A 114 5.77 1.08 -26.37
N ASN A 115 5.44 2.31 -25.99
CA ASN A 115 5.93 3.51 -26.64
C ASN A 115 7.28 3.94 -26.05
N ARG A 116 8.36 3.70 -26.80
CA ARG A 116 9.71 4.06 -26.38
C ARG A 116 9.90 5.59 -26.28
N ASP A 117 9.28 6.35 -27.16
CA ASP A 117 9.42 7.82 -27.18
C ASP A 117 8.87 8.46 -25.90
N PHE A 118 7.91 7.80 -25.23
CA PHE A 118 7.38 8.24 -23.94
C PHE A 118 8.45 8.29 -22.84
N LEU A 119 9.45 7.38 -22.88
CA LEU A 119 10.62 7.42 -22.00
C LEU A 119 11.73 8.29 -22.58
N ASP A 120 12.03 8.16 -23.88
CA ASP A 120 13.19 8.80 -24.50
C ASP A 120 13.06 10.33 -24.49
N SER A 121 11.87 10.85 -24.74
CA SER A 121 11.57 12.30 -24.72
C SER A 121 11.67 12.95 -23.34
N TYR A 122 11.58 12.18 -22.26
CA TYR A 122 11.71 12.71 -20.90
C TYR A 122 13.16 13.03 -20.56
N VAL A 123 13.49 14.30 -20.33
CA VAL A 123 14.82 14.75 -19.93
C VAL A 123 14.79 15.15 -18.44
N PRO A 124 15.52 14.45 -17.54
CA PRO A 124 15.55 14.78 -16.13
C PRO A 124 15.86 16.24 -15.86
N ASN A 125 15.12 16.84 -14.93
CA ASN A 125 15.21 18.25 -14.52
C ASN A 125 14.87 19.28 -15.62
N GLN A 126 14.43 18.85 -16.81
CA GLN A 126 13.95 19.73 -17.89
C GLN A 126 12.49 19.44 -18.23
N SER A 127 12.16 18.18 -18.50
CA SER A 127 10.78 17.68 -18.57
C SER A 127 10.15 17.66 -17.17
N GLN A 128 8.85 17.85 -17.10
CA GLN A 128 8.11 17.86 -15.85
C GLN A 128 6.77 17.16 -16.03
N TYR A 129 6.55 16.09 -15.28
CA TYR A 129 5.23 15.50 -15.13
C TYR A 129 4.46 16.15 -13.99
N VAL A 130 5.13 16.50 -12.89
CA VAL A 130 4.54 17.18 -11.73
C VAL A 130 4.86 18.67 -11.82
N PRO A 131 3.87 19.54 -12.11
CA PRO A 131 4.10 20.97 -12.23
C PRO A 131 4.71 21.56 -10.96
N LYS A 132 5.63 22.52 -11.12
CA LYS A 132 6.35 23.14 -9.99
C LYS A 132 5.44 23.56 -8.83
N LYS A 133 4.32 24.24 -9.13
CA LYS A 133 3.34 24.69 -8.11
C LYS A 133 2.77 23.52 -7.30
N LEU A 134 2.51 22.38 -7.95
CA LEU A 134 2.00 21.19 -7.29
C LEU A 134 3.08 20.55 -6.42
N ARG A 135 4.33 20.47 -6.89
CA ARG A 135 5.46 19.97 -6.10
C ARG A 135 5.66 20.79 -4.83
N GLU A 136 5.62 22.12 -4.93
CA GLU A 136 5.72 23.02 -3.79
C GLU A 136 4.59 22.79 -2.78
N ALA A 137 3.35 22.66 -3.24
CA ALA A 137 2.19 22.40 -2.37
C ALA A 137 2.32 21.04 -1.66
N LEU A 138 2.63 19.97 -2.39
CA LEU A 138 2.80 18.64 -1.81
C LEU A 138 3.98 18.59 -0.83
N PHE A 139 5.05 19.32 -1.12
CA PHE A 139 6.19 19.43 -0.20
C PHE A 139 5.80 20.09 1.12
N GLN A 140 5.02 21.17 1.11
CA GLN A 140 4.58 21.82 2.34
C GLN A 140 3.72 20.89 3.21
N GLU A 141 2.82 20.12 2.60
CA GLU A 141 1.96 19.17 3.32
C GLU A 141 2.73 17.93 3.81
N GLY A 142 3.72 17.50 3.04
CA GLY A 142 4.53 16.31 3.29
C GLY A 142 5.72 16.53 4.24
N LYS A 143 6.17 17.77 4.43
CA LYS A 143 7.31 18.10 5.31
C LYS A 143 6.97 17.82 6.77
N ARG A 144 7.88 17.15 7.49
CA ARG A 144 7.68 16.74 8.89
C ARG A 144 8.67 17.35 9.88
N PHE A 145 9.82 17.75 9.38
CA PHE A 145 10.91 18.31 10.18
C PHE A 145 11.49 19.54 9.49
N ASP A 146 11.83 20.57 10.27
CA ASP A 146 12.51 21.77 9.78
C ASP A 146 14.03 21.63 9.70
N ARG A 147 14.58 20.62 10.39
CA ARG A 147 16.00 20.28 10.39
C ARG A 147 16.28 19.07 9.51
N ALA A 148 17.49 19.03 8.95
CA ALA A 148 17.99 17.83 8.30
C ALA A 148 18.13 16.69 9.32
N LEU A 149 17.59 15.53 8.99
CA LEU A 149 17.69 14.29 9.77
C LEU A 149 18.29 13.19 8.91
N ALA A 150 18.80 12.15 9.55
CA ALA A 150 19.21 10.95 8.84
C ALA A 150 18.03 10.35 8.04
N ALA A 151 18.30 9.81 6.86
CA ALA A 151 17.27 9.21 6.01
C ALA A 151 16.46 8.14 6.76
N GLY A 152 15.16 8.10 6.48
CA GLY A 152 14.20 7.16 7.09
C GLY A 152 13.82 7.45 8.54
N THR A 153 14.29 8.54 9.16
CA THR A 153 13.90 8.90 10.52
C THR A 153 12.38 9.03 10.66
N TYR A 154 11.72 9.76 9.76
CA TYR A 154 10.26 9.88 9.80
C TYR A 154 9.58 8.51 9.62
N ALA A 155 10.03 7.75 8.62
CA ALA A 155 9.43 6.46 8.30
C ALA A 155 9.58 5.45 9.46
N ARG A 156 10.68 5.51 10.23
CA ARG A 156 10.85 4.74 11.47
C ARG A 156 9.87 5.18 12.55
N GLU A 157 9.66 6.48 12.74
CA GLU A 157 8.70 7.01 13.73
C GLU A 157 7.26 6.54 13.46
N ILE A 158 6.86 6.47 12.19
CA ILE A 158 5.51 6.02 11.79
C ILE A 158 5.46 4.57 11.31
N CYS A 159 6.53 3.79 11.53
CA CYS A 159 6.77 2.51 10.84
C CYS A 159 5.59 1.55 10.98
N GLN A 160 5.10 1.32 12.20
CA GLN A 160 3.99 0.41 12.45
C GLN A 160 2.74 0.78 11.63
N ARG A 161 2.41 2.08 11.59
CA ARG A 161 1.23 2.55 10.86
C ARG A 161 1.46 2.54 9.35
N LEU A 162 2.67 2.87 8.89
CA LEU A 162 3.06 2.73 7.49
C LEU A 162 2.94 1.28 7.02
N LEU A 163 3.40 0.31 7.81
CA LEU A 163 3.30 -1.12 7.52
C LEU A 163 1.83 -1.53 7.34
N ILE A 164 0.94 -1.08 8.22
CA ILE A 164 -0.48 -1.42 8.13
C ILE A 164 -1.12 -0.76 6.92
N ASP A 165 -1.03 0.57 6.82
CA ASP A 165 -1.80 1.33 5.84
C ASP A 165 -1.32 1.06 4.41
N LEU A 166 0.00 1.01 4.15
CA LEU A 166 0.52 0.75 2.80
C LEU A 166 0.34 -0.73 2.40
N SER A 167 0.53 -1.70 3.30
CA SER A 167 0.28 -3.12 2.99
C SER A 167 -1.19 -3.37 2.68
N TYR A 168 -2.10 -2.80 3.48
CA TYR A 168 -3.54 -2.89 3.25
C TYR A 168 -3.95 -2.26 1.92
N ASN A 169 -3.64 -0.97 1.70
CA ASN A 169 -4.12 -0.25 0.54
C ASN A 169 -3.51 -0.77 -0.77
N SER A 170 -2.20 -1.04 -0.79
CA SER A 170 -1.56 -1.57 -2.01
C SER A 170 -2.09 -2.96 -2.38
N SER A 171 -2.39 -3.81 -1.40
CA SER A 171 -2.98 -5.13 -1.64
C SER A 171 -4.44 -5.02 -2.10
N ARG A 172 -5.23 -4.13 -1.47
CA ARG A 172 -6.63 -3.88 -1.84
C ARG A 172 -6.78 -3.40 -3.28
N LEU A 173 -5.84 -2.58 -3.77
CA LEU A 173 -5.81 -2.14 -5.18
C LEU A 173 -5.57 -3.31 -6.17
N GLU A 174 -4.98 -4.42 -5.72
CA GLU A 174 -4.87 -5.66 -6.51
C GLU A 174 -6.07 -6.62 -6.29
N GLY A 175 -7.06 -6.22 -5.50
CA GLY A 175 -8.27 -7.02 -5.24
C GLY A 175 -8.22 -7.87 -3.97
N ASN A 176 -7.23 -7.68 -3.10
CA ASN A 176 -7.19 -8.33 -1.79
C ASN A 176 -8.38 -7.91 -0.93
N THR A 177 -9.01 -8.87 -0.27
CA THR A 177 -10.27 -8.74 0.46
C THR A 177 -10.10 -8.62 1.97
N TYR A 178 -8.86 -8.66 2.49
CA TYR A 178 -8.59 -8.38 3.90
C TYR A 178 -9.20 -7.03 4.30
N SER A 179 -9.78 -6.95 5.49
CA SER A 179 -10.12 -5.65 6.06
C SER A 179 -8.87 -4.95 6.61
N ARG A 180 -8.96 -3.64 6.85
CA ARG A 180 -7.86 -2.91 7.50
C ARG A 180 -7.57 -3.47 8.91
N LEU A 181 -8.60 -3.85 9.65
CA LEU A 181 -8.45 -4.43 11.00
C LEU A 181 -7.78 -5.81 10.95
N ASP A 182 -8.16 -6.65 9.99
CA ASP A 182 -7.52 -7.96 9.78
C ASP A 182 -6.07 -7.80 9.37
N THR A 183 -5.78 -6.83 8.49
CA THR A 183 -4.40 -6.49 8.10
C THR A 183 -3.58 -6.04 9.30
N GLN A 184 -4.17 -5.22 10.18
CA GLN A 184 -3.51 -4.79 11.41
C GLN A 184 -3.16 -5.99 12.30
N LYS A 185 -4.12 -6.87 12.59
CA LYS A 185 -3.87 -8.09 13.39
C LYS A 185 -2.80 -8.98 12.78
N LEU A 186 -2.81 -9.15 11.46
CA LEU A 186 -1.79 -9.93 10.76
C LEU A 186 -0.41 -9.30 10.88
N VAL A 187 -0.30 -7.99 10.66
CA VAL A 187 0.98 -7.27 10.69
C VAL A 187 1.56 -7.19 12.10
N GLU A 188 0.72 -6.92 13.11
CA GLU A 188 1.15 -6.70 14.50
C GLU A 188 1.30 -8.00 15.30
N GLU A 189 0.34 -8.92 15.17
CA GLU A 189 0.21 -10.10 16.03
C GLU A 189 0.49 -11.41 15.27
N GLY A 190 0.64 -11.36 13.95
CA GLY A 190 0.80 -12.57 13.11
C GLY A 190 -0.48 -13.39 12.98
N ILE A 191 -1.64 -12.83 13.34
CA ILE A 191 -2.93 -13.53 13.32
C ILE A 191 -3.57 -13.40 11.93
N THR A 192 -3.79 -14.53 11.27
CA THR A 192 -4.47 -14.58 9.97
C THR A 192 -5.98 -14.44 10.12
N ALA A 193 -6.64 -13.87 9.10
CA ALA A 193 -8.09 -13.76 9.10
C ALA A 193 -8.76 -15.05 8.59
N GLU A 194 -9.88 -15.42 9.21
CA GLU A 194 -10.65 -16.59 8.82
C GLU A 194 -11.28 -16.42 7.42
N GLY A 195 -11.27 -17.49 6.64
CA GLY A 195 -11.93 -17.52 5.31
C GLY A 195 -11.17 -16.81 4.19
N LYS A 196 -9.94 -16.34 4.43
CA LYS A 196 -9.09 -15.73 3.41
C LYS A 196 -8.25 -16.77 2.65
N VAL A 197 -7.98 -16.51 1.38
CA VAL A 197 -7.06 -17.38 0.63
C VAL A 197 -5.62 -17.12 1.04
N HIS A 198 -4.77 -18.12 0.88
CA HIS A 198 -3.39 -18.07 1.37
C HIS A 198 -2.61 -16.93 0.70
N GLU A 199 -2.79 -16.76 -0.61
CA GLU A 199 -2.13 -15.77 -1.44
C GLU A 199 -2.44 -14.33 -1.00
N GLU A 200 -3.65 -14.07 -0.49
CA GLU A 200 -4.01 -12.76 0.07
C GLU A 200 -3.23 -12.45 1.34
N THR A 201 -3.03 -13.45 2.19
CA THR A 201 -2.25 -13.33 3.43
C THR A 201 -0.78 -13.09 3.10
N VAL A 202 -0.23 -13.89 2.18
CA VAL A 202 1.15 -13.80 1.70
C VAL A 202 1.40 -12.42 1.08
N MET A 203 0.48 -11.88 0.27
CA MET A 203 0.60 -10.55 -0.33
C MET A 203 0.79 -9.43 0.70
N ILE A 204 0.06 -9.48 1.82
CA ILE A 204 0.19 -8.48 2.90
C ILE A 204 1.53 -8.64 3.61
N MET A 205 1.95 -9.87 3.90
CA MET A 205 3.23 -10.16 4.55
C MET A 205 4.43 -9.74 3.68
N ASN A 206 4.35 -10.01 2.37
CA ASN A 206 5.32 -9.55 1.37
C ASN A 206 5.46 -8.01 1.40
N HIS A 207 4.33 -7.29 1.44
CA HIS A 207 4.36 -5.84 1.58
C HIS A 207 5.00 -5.38 2.90
N LYS A 208 4.65 -6.02 4.03
CA LYS A 208 5.25 -5.74 5.34
C LYS A 208 6.77 -5.86 5.29
N GLU A 209 7.28 -6.97 4.76
CA GLU A 209 8.73 -7.23 4.65
C GLU A 209 9.42 -6.23 3.72
N ALA A 210 8.84 -5.94 2.56
CA ALA A 210 9.41 -5.00 1.61
C ALA A 210 9.44 -3.55 2.14
N ILE A 211 8.43 -3.15 2.93
CA ILE A 211 8.40 -1.83 3.59
C ILE A 211 9.45 -1.78 4.72
N LEU A 212 9.54 -2.81 5.56
CA LEU A 212 10.56 -2.90 6.60
C LEU A 212 11.96 -2.77 6.01
N PHE A 213 12.24 -3.51 4.93
CA PHE A 213 13.50 -3.44 4.21
C PHE A 213 13.83 -1.99 3.78
N LEU A 214 12.87 -1.23 3.25
CA LEU A 214 13.08 0.17 2.89
C LEU A 214 13.35 1.08 4.11
N VAL A 215 12.61 0.89 5.19
CA VAL A 215 12.72 1.75 6.37
C VAL A 215 14.02 1.49 7.14
N GLU A 216 14.42 0.23 7.27
CA GLU A 216 15.63 -0.17 7.99
C GLU A 216 16.89 0.24 7.23
N ASN A 217 16.90 0.08 5.90
CA ASN A 217 18.08 0.37 5.07
C ASN A 217 18.09 1.80 4.49
N ALA A 218 17.21 2.69 4.96
CA ALA A 218 16.95 4.00 4.34
C ALA A 218 18.19 4.86 4.06
N GLN A 219 19.25 4.76 4.87
CA GLN A 219 20.50 5.50 4.68
C GLN A 219 21.35 4.95 3.53
N ASP A 220 21.27 3.65 3.28
CA ASP A 220 22.06 2.93 2.28
C ASP A 220 21.30 2.72 0.97
N ILE A 221 20.07 3.25 0.87
CA ILE A 221 19.27 3.13 -0.36
C ILE A 221 19.89 3.95 -1.49
N GLU A 222 20.36 3.22 -2.48
CA GLU A 222 20.64 3.70 -3.82
C GLU A 222 19.56 3.24 -4.79
N LEU A 223 19.04 4.17 -5.59
CA LEU A 223 18.06 3.85 -6.62
C LEU A 223 18.76 3.20 -7.82
N ASN A 224 18.91 1.88 -7.78
CA ASN A 224 19.58 1.09 -8.82
C ASN A 224 18.80 -0.19 -9.16
N ASN A 225 19.28 -0.94 -10.15
CA ASN A 225 18.66 -2.18 -10.63
C ASN A 225 18.44 -3.19 -9.50
N LEU A 226 19.46 -3.39 -8.67
CA LEU A 226 19.44 -4.32 -7.56
C LEU A 226 18.36 -3.93 -6.53
N MET A 227 18.24 -2.65 -6.20
CA MET A 227 17.25 -2.16 -5.25
C MET A 227 15.83 -2.50 -5.70
N ILE A 228 15.45 -2.17 -6.93
CA ILE A 228 14.10 -2.43 -7.45
C ILE A 228 13.83 -3.94 -7.58
N ARG A 229 14.83 -4.74 -7.95
CA ARG A 229 14.73 -6.19 -8.02
C ARG A 229 14.59 -6.83 -6.64
N ASN A 230 15.27 -6.32 -5.62
CA ASN A 230 15.12 -6.77 -4.23
C ASN A 230 13.70 -6.46 -3.71
N LEU A 231 13.18 -5.25 -3.98
CA LEU A 231 11.79 -4.92 -3.66
C LEU A 231 10.82 -5.85 -4.37
N HIS A 232 11.02 -6.11 -5.67
CA HIS A 232 10.19 -7.06 -6.39
C HIS A 232 10.29 -8.46 -5.78
N HIS A 233 11.48 -8.96 -5.47
CA HIS A 233 11.69 -10.27 -4.85
C HIS A 233 10.87 -10.42 -3.57
N LEU A 234 10.97 -9.45 -2.65
CA LEU A 234 10.22 -9.41 -1.39
C LEU A 234 8.71 -9.27 -1.59
N LEU A 235 8.26 -8.71 -2.72
CA LEU A 235 6.84 -8.53 -3.04
C LEU A 235 6.21 -9.72 -3.76
N SER A 236 7.03 -10.58 -4.37
CA SER A 236 6.62 -11.66 -5.26
C SER A 236 6.86 -13.05 -4.66
N GLN A 237 7.54 -13.13 -3.53
CA GLN A 237 7.91 -14.39 -2.90
C GLN A 237 6.66 -15.20 -2.54
N ASP A 238 6.69 -16.49 -2.90
CA ASP A 238 5.59 -17.44 -2.72
C ASP A 238 4.26 -17.08 -3.43
N LEU A 239 4.29 -16.12 -4.38
CA LEU A 239 3.14 -15.74 -5.20
C LEU A 239 3.30 -16.08 -6.68
N LEU A 240 4.52 -16.18 -7.18
CA LEU A 240 4.79 -16.51 -8.58
C LEU A 240 4.80 -18.02 -8.81
N ALA A 241 4.23 -18.44 -9.95
CA ALA A 241 4.29 -19.85 -10.38
C ALA A 241 5.74 -20.34 -10.61
N ASN A 242 6.64 -19.43 -11.01
CA ASN A 242 8.06 -19.68 -11.14
C ASN A 242 8.82 -18.93 -10.03
N PRO A 243 9.28 -19.59 -8.96
CA PRO A 243 10.05 -18.95 -7.90
C PRO A 243 11.36 -18.31 -8.40
N GLY A 244 11.93 -18.83 -9.49
CA GLY A 244 13.13 -18.27 -10.14
C GLY A 244 12.88 -16.91 -10.82
N ALA A 245 11.62 -16.50 -11.00
CA ALA A 245 11.27 -15.19 -11.53
C ALA A 245 11.29 -14.08 -10.46
N CYS A 246 11.28 -14.42 -9.17
CA CYS A 246 11.26 -13.47 -8.08
C CYS A 246 12.50 -12.56 -8.09
N GLY A 247 12.31 -11.30 -8.47
CA GLY A 247 13.37 -10.29 -8.57
C GLY A 247 14.15 -10.37 -9.87
N ASN A 248 13.71 -11.14 -10.86
CA ASN A 248 14.35 -11.25 -12.16
C ASN A 248 13.51 -10.61 -13.26
N ILE A 249 14.17 -9.83 -14.12
CA ILE A 249 13.53 -9.25 -15.31
C ILE A 249 13.08 -10.42 -16.20
N ARG A 250 11.81 -10.40 -16.60
CA ARG A 250 11.20 -11.52 -17.35
C ARG A 250 11.86 -11.74 -18.71
N SER A 251 11.84 -12.99 -19.15
CA SER A 251 12.21 -13.39 -20.52
C SER A 251 11.01 -13.88 -21.33
N ILE A 252 9.82 -13.85 -20.74
CA ILE A 252 8.55 -14.27 -21.35
C ILE A 252 7.67 -13.07 -21.66
N GLU A 253 6.70 -13.26 -22.54
CA GLU A 253 5.65 -12.28 -22.81
C GLU A 253 4.63 -12.28 -21.67
N VAL A 254 4.08 -11.09 -21.36
CA VAL A 254 3.02 -10.90 -20.38
C VAL A 254 1.93 -10.04 -20.99
N ASN A 255 0.70 -10.21 -20.52
CA ASN A 255 -0.45 -9.42 -20.93
C ASN A 255 -1.07 -8.74 -19.72
N ILE A 256 -1.68 -7.57 -19.95
CA ILE A 256 -2.41 -6.86 -18.90
C ILE A 256 -3.90 -7.14 -19.11
N GLY A 257 -4.51 -7.80 -18.12
CA GLY A 257 -5.95 -8.04 -18.15
C GLY A 257 -6.74 -6.74 -18.22
N GLN A 258 -7.83 -6.73 -18.99
CA GLN A 258 -8.72 -5.56 -19.18
C GLN A 258 -8.04 -4.33 -19.81
N SER A 259 -6.93 -4.51 -20.53
CA SER A 259 -6.29 -3.44 -21.30
C SER A 259 -5.96 -3.88 -22.73
N THR A 260 -5.96 -2.93 -23.66
CA THR A 260 -5.47 -3.15 -25.03
C THR A 260 -3.95 -2.94 -25.18
N TYR A 261 -3.30 -2.49 -24.10
CA TYR A 261 -1.87 -2.28 -24.06
C TYR A 261 -1.10 -3.62 -23.98
N GLN A 262 -0.14 -3.77 -24.89
CA GLN A 262 0.79 -4.89 -24.96
C GLN A 262 2.18 -4.45 -24.48
N PRO A 263 2.63 -4.97 -23.33
CA PRO A 263 3.98 -4.71 -22.85
C PRO A 263 5.05 -5.17 -23.83
N LEU A 264 6.24 -4.57 -23.69
CA LEU A 264 7.38 -4.93 -24.52
C LEU A 264 7.73 -6.43 -24.40
N ASN A 265 7.90 -7.12 -25.52
CA ASN A 265 8.21 -8.56 -25.53
C ASN A 265 9.70 -8.89 -25.73
N ASN A 266 10.53 -7.95 -26.20
CA ASN A 266 11.96 -8.18 -26.41
C ASN A 266 12.74 -8.12 -25.07
N PRO A 267 13.32 -9.23 -24.56
CA PRO A 267 13.98 -9.24 -23.25
C PRO A 267 15.27 -8.42 -23.18
N HIS A 268 15.99 -8.25 -24.28
CA HIS A 268 17.20 -7.43 -24.32
C HIS A 268 16.84 -5.95 -24.19
N LEU A 269 15.91 -5.48 -25.03
CA LEU A 269 15.42 -4.11 -24.97
C LEU A 269 14.71 -3.81 -23.63
N LEU A 270 14.01 -4.79 -23.05
CA LEU A 270 13.38 -4.66 -21.74
C LEU A 270 14.41 -4.33 -20.65
N LYS A 271 15.55 -5.04 -20.65
CA LYS A 271 16.66 -4.78 -19.70
C LYS A 271 17.28 -3.40 -19.93
N GLU A 272 17.50 -3.02 -21.19
CA GLU A 272 18.06 -1.70 -21.53
C GLU A 272 17.14 -0.56 -21.06
N LEU A 273 15.84 -0.67 -21.29
CA LEU A 273 14.87 0.35 -20.89
C LEU A 273 14.68 0.39 -19.37
N PHE A 274 14.74 -0.76 -18.69
CA PHE A 274 14.74 -0.80 -17.23
C PHE A 274 15.93 -0.04 -16.64
N GLU A 275 17.14 -0.27 -17.15
CA GLU A 275 18.32 0.51 -16.74
C GLU A 275 18.20 2.00 -17.07
N LEU A 276 17.66 2.32 -18.25
CA LEU A 276 17.46 3.71 -18.67
C LEU A 276 16.49 4.45 -17.74
N ILE A 277 15.39 3.81 -17.34
CA ILE A 277 14.43 4.36 -16.36
C ILE A 277 15.17 4.70 -15.06
N LEU A 278 15.97 3.78 -14.53
CA LEU A 278 16.67 3.99 -13.25
C LEU A 278 17.80 5.02 -13.37
N LEU A 279 18.47 5.10 -14.52
CA LEU A 279 19.44 6.15 -14.82
C LEU A 279 18.78 7.52 -14.88
N LYS A 280 17.60 7.64 -15.51
CA LYS A 280 16.85 8.91 -15.55
C LYS A 280 16.32 9.27 -14.15
N ALA A 281 15.72 8.33 -13.44
CA ALA A 281 15.16 8.55 -12.11
C ALA A 281 16.22 9.05 -11.11
N ARG A 282 17.44 8.48 -11.12
CA ARG A 282 18.56 8.94 -10.27
C ARG A 282 18.98 10.40 -10.51
N LYS A 283 18.75 10.92 -11.71
CA LYS A 283 19.10 12.31 -12.06
C LYS A 283 18.00 13.29 -11.67
N ILE A 284 16.78 12.83 -11.41
CA ILE A 284 15.67 13.72 -10.99
C ILE A 284 15.94 14.16 -9.56
N GLU A 285 16.08 15.47 -9.35
CA GLU A 285 16.41 16.05 -8.06
C GLU A 285 15.19 16.19 -7.14
N ASP A 286 14.04 16.55 -7.70
CA ASP A 286 12.83 16.78 -6.92
C ASP A 286 12.18 15.45 -6.49
N PRO A 287 11.88 15.25 -5.20
CA PRO A 287 11.38 13.98 -4.69
C PRO A 287 9.99 13.61 -5.23
N PHE A 288 9.12 14.58 -5.52
CA PHE A 288 7.78 14.33 -6.08
C PHE A 288 7.85 13.97 -7.56
N GLU A 289 8.68 14.69 -8.33
CA GLU A 289 8.94 14.33 -9.72
C GLU A 289 9.57 12.94 -9.82
N GLN A 290 10.57 12.63 -8.98
CA GLN A 290 11.23 11.32 -8.96
C GLN A 290 10.25 10.20 -8.57
N SER A 291 9.43 10.45 -7.55
CA SER A 291 8.39 9.53 -7.09
C SER A 291 7.38 9.22 -8.19
N PHE A 292 6.82 10.26 -8.82
CA PHE A 292 5.82 10.09 -9.87
C PHE A 292 6.42 9.44 -11.13
N PHE A 293 7.64 9.81 -11.51
CA PHE A 293 8.37 9.17 -12.61
C PHE A 293 8.55 7.65 -12.38
N LEU A 294 8.93 7.24 -11.17
CA LEU A 294 9.05 5.81 -10.81
C LEU A 294 7.70 5.09 -10.87
N LEU A 295 6.63 5.71 -10.36
CA LEU A 295 5.29 5.14 -10.38
C LEU A 295 4.80 4.88 -11.81
N VAL A 296 4.97 5.87 -12.70
CA VAL A 296 4.55 5.80 -14.11
C VAL A 296 5.38 4.77 -14.87
N HIS A 297 6.70 4.93 -14.91
CA HIS A 297 7.56 4.20 -15.84
C HIS A 297 7.80 2.75 -15.43
N LEU A 298 7.89 2.45 -14.13
CA LEU A 298 7.98 1.05 -13.66
C LEU A 298 6.67 0.29 -13.87
N SER A 299 5.52 0.95 -13.70
CA SER A 299 4.22 0.37 -14.04
C SER A 299 4.11 0.10 -15.54
N TYR A 300 4.46 1.07 -16.37
CA TYR A 300 4.28 0.97 -17.82
C TYR A 300 5.18 -0.09 -18.47
N LEU A 301 6.44 -0.19 -18.04
CA LEU A 301 7.41 -1.13 -18.61
C LEU A 301 7.01 -2.61 -18.43
N GLN A 302 6.38 -2.95 -17.29
CA GLN A 302 6.08 -4.34 -16.89
C GLN A 302 7.33 -5.23 -16.98
N ALA A 303 8.38 -4.89 -16.23
CA ALA A 303 9.69 -5.56 -16.30
C ALA A 303 9.70 -6.99 -15.74
N PHE A 304 8.71 -7.36 -14.93
CA PHE A 304 8.63 -8.64 -14.23
C PHE A 304 7.43 -9.46 -14.70
N GLU A 305 7.41 -10.76 -14.39
CA GLU A 305 6.33 -11.68 -14.80
C GLU A 305 4.97 -11.29 -14.20
N ASP A 306 4.94 -10.80 -12.97
CA ASP A 306 3.78 -10.18 -12.30
C ASP A 306 4.29 -9.17 -11.26
N VAL A 307 3.43 -8.63 -10.38
CA VAL A 307 3.78 -7.77 -9.24
C VAL A 307 4.28 -6.37 -9.61
N ASN A 308 4.44 -6.06 -10.90
CA ASN A 308 4.91 -4.77 -11.41
C ASN A 308 4.23 -3.54 -10.76
N LYS A 309 2.90 -3.58 -10.64
CA LYS A 309 2.11 -2.49 -10.04
C LYS A 309 2.43 -2.30 -8.55
N ARG A 310 2.53 -3.39 -7.77
CA ARG A 310 2.92 -3.35 -6.35
C ARG A 310 4.34 -2.84 -6.19
N THR A 311 5.27 -3.31 -7.03
CA THR A 311 6.67 -2.84 -7.04
C THR A 311 6.75 -1.35 -7.35
N SER A 312 5.97 -0.84 -8.30
CA SER A 312 5.96 0.61 -8.64
C SER A 312 5.45 1.48 -7.47
N ARG A 313 4.34 1.09 -6.82
CA ARG A 313 3.75 1.80 -5.67
C ARG A 313 4.66 1.83 -4.46
N LEU A 314 5.44 0.76 -4.24
CA LEU A 314 6.44 0.76 -3.18
C LEU A 314 7.67 1.58 -3.58
N SER A 315 8.15 1.43 -4.82
CA SER A 315 9.35 2.14 -5.30
C SER A 315 9.17 3.66 -5.34
N CYS A 316 7.96 4.15 -5.61
CA CYS A 316 7.68 5.58 -5.60
C CYS A 316 7.78 6.22 -4.20
N ASN A 317 7.88 5.43 -3.13
CA ASN A 317 8.11 5.92 -1.77
C ASN A 317 9.60 6.13 -1.42
N ILE A 318 10.54 5.59 -2.23
CA ILE A 318 11.98 5.74 -2.00
C ILE A 318 12.41 7.20 -1.76
N PRO A 319 12.10 8.17 -2.66
CA PRO A 319 12.46 9.57 -2.43
C PRO A 319 11.90 10.14 -1.13
N PHE A 320 10.67 9.79 -0.76
CA PHE A 320 10.05 10.30 0.47
C PHE A 320 10.73 9.77 1.73
N ILE A 321 11.10 8.49 1.73
CA ILE A 321 11.82 7.89 2.85
C ILE A 321 13.21 8.51 3.00
N LYS A 322 13.92 8.75 1.88
CA LYS A 322 15.25 9.38 1.89
C LYS A 322 15.20 10.81 2.43
N GLU A 323 14.23 11.59 1.99
CA GLU A 323 14.08 13.00 2.35
C GLU A 323 13.26 13.25 3.62
N ASN A 324 12.88 12.19 4.36
CA ASN A 324 12.04 12.28 5.56
C ASN A 324 10.69 13.01 5.32
N LEU A 325 10.15 12.87 4.12
CA LEU A 325 8.82 13.35 3.76
C LEU A 325 7.76 12.30 4.14
N CYS A 326 6.51 12.75 4.20
CA CYS A 326 5.38 11.85 4.37
C CYS A 326 5.38 10.79 3.25
N PRO A 327 5.31 9.48 3.58
CA PRO A 327 5.17 8.45 2.57
C PRO A 327 3.74 8.43 2.00
N LEU A 328 3.63 7.94 0.76
CA LEU A 328 2.39 7.69 0.04
C LEU A 328 1.86 6.28 0.36
N SER A 329 0.68 6.22 0.96
CA SER A 329 0.01 4.98 1.39
C SER A 329 -1.22 4.60 0.55
N PHE A 330 -1.60 5.40 -0.45
CA PHE A 330 -2.81 5.20 -1.27
C PHE A 330 -4.10 5.04 -0.45
N THR A 331 -4.17 5.73 0.69
CA THR A 331 -5.34 5.73 1.56
C THR A 331 -6.55 6.30 0.83
N ASP A 332 -7.70 5.68 1.03
CA ASP A 332 -9.00 6.05 0.45
C ASP A 332 -9.08 6.05 -1.08
N VAL A 333 -8.02 5.61 -1.78
CA VAL A 333 -8.04 5.44 -3.23
C VAL A 333 -8.94 4.26 -3.59
N SER A 334 -9.93 4.48 -4.42
CA SER A 334 -10.77 3.40 -4.95
C SER A 334 -10.00 2.57 -5.98
N ARG A 335 -10.34 1.28 -6.09
CA ARG A 335 -9.74 0.41 -7.11
C ARG A 335 -10.09 0.90 -8.51
N ASP A 336 -11.32 1.34 -8.70
CA ASP A 336 -11.83 1.76 -10.01
C ASP A 336 -11.13 3.04 -10.49
N ASP A 337 -10.95 4.03 -9.62
CA ASP A 337 -10.22 5.26 -9.95
C ASP A 337 -8.75 4.96 -10.28
N TYR A 338 -8.09 4.11 -9.48
CA TYR A 338 -6.72 3.70 -9.75
C TYR A 338 -6.59 2.96 -11.08
N THR A 339 -7.50 2.02 -11.36
CA THR A 339 -7.53 1.29 -12.64
C THR A 339 -7.80 2.23 -13.80
N ALA A 340 -8.72 3.18 -13.67
CA ALA A 340 -9.05 4.15 -14.72
C ALA A 340 -7.84 5.04 -15.07
N ALA A 341 -7.18 5.58 -14.05
CA ALA A 341 -5.96 6.38 -14.23
C ALA A 341 -4.82 5.56 -14.86
N LEU A 342 -4.62 4.33 -14.40
CA LEU A 342 -3.59 3.43 -14.91
C LEU A 342 -3.82 3.07 -16.39
N LEU A 343 -5.05 2.72 -16.76
CA LEU A 343 -5.40 2.36 -18.14
C LEU A 343 -5.24 3.54 -19.09
N THR A 344 -5.51 4.76 -18.64
CA THR A 344 -5.28 5.97 -19.43
C THR A 344 -3.81 6.17 -19.74
N MET A 345 -2.95 5.94 -18.76
CA MET A 345 -1.50 5.96 -18.95
C MET A 345 -1.02 4.83 -19.89
N TYR A 346 -1.55 3.61 -19.72
CA TYR A 346 -1.15 2.47 -20.53
C TYR A 346 -1.59 2.57 -21.99
N GLU A 347 -2.84 2.98 -22.23
CA GLU A 347 -3.45 2.96 -23.56
C GLU A 347 -3.26 4.27 -24.34
N LYS A 348 -3.01 5.39 -23.64
CA LYS A 348 -2.93 6.73 -24.25
C LYS A 348 -1.63 7.48 -23.93
N ASN A 349 -0.75 6.93 -23.10
CA ASN A 349 0.43 7.62 -22.54
C ASN A 349 0.12 9.00 -21.94
N ASN A 350 -1.13 9.20 -21.48
CA ASN A 350 -1.54 10.41 -20.79
C ASN A 350 -1.46 10.16 -19.27
N VAL A 351 -0.59 10.93 -18.61
CA VAL A 351 -0.30 10.77 -17.18
C VAL A 351 -1.21 11.59 -16.27
N GLU A 352 -2.08 12.43 -16.82
CA GLU A 352 -2.76 13.47 -16.05
C GLU A 352 -3.79 12.92 -15.06
N PRO A 353 -4.66 11.95 -15.40
CA PRO A 353 -5.50 11.29 -14.39
C PRO A 353 -4.65 10.62 -13.30
N MET A 354 -3.52 10.01 -13.67
CA MET A 354 -2.62 9.39 -12.70
C MET A 354 -1.96 10.42 -11.79
N LEU A 355 -1.63 11.61 -12.31
CA LEU A 355 -1.07 12.72 -11.54
C LEU A 355 -2.07 13.27 -10.52
N GLU A 356 -3.32 13.48 -10.94
CA GLU A 356 -4.39 13.94 -10.04
C GLU A 356 -4.66 12.93 -8.93
N LEU A 357 -4.75 11.64 -9.28
CA LEU A 357 -4.89 10.56 -8.30
C LEU A 357 -3.70 10.49 -7.34
N TYR A 358 -2.47 10.60 -7.87
CA TYR A 358 -1.25 10.60 -7.07
C TYR A 358 -1.23 11.76 -6.07
N ALA A 359 -1.52 12.98 -6.53
CA ALA A 359 -1.56 14.17 -5.67
C ALA A 359 -2.64 14.06 -4.59
N TRP A 360 -3.85 13.64 -4.99
CA TRP A 360 -4.96 13.42 -4.06
C TRP A 360 -4.60 12.37 -3.00
N ALA A 361 -4.04 11.23 -3.42
CA ALA A 361 -3.64 10.16 -2.53
C ALA A 361 -2.52 10.60 -1.57
N TYR A 362 -1.57 11.40 -2.05
CA TYR A 362 -0.49 11.93 -1.22
C TYR A 362 -1.01 12.86 -0.11
N LEU A 363 -1.93 13.77 -0.46
CA LEU A 363 -2.56 14.67 0.51
C LEU A 363 -3.35 13.88 1.56
N ARG A 364 -4.04 12.80 1.16
CA ARG A 364 -4.74 11.91 2.11
C ARG A 364 -3.79 11.18 3.04
N SER A 365 -2.66 10.68 2.53
CA SER A 365 -1.60 10.13 3.39
C SER A 365 -1.08 11.18 4.37
N CYS A 366 -0.87 12.43 3.91
CA CYS A 366 -0.39 13.52 4.76
C CYS A 366 -1.35 13.84 5.90
N GLU A 367 -2.66 13.90 5.61
CA GLU A 367 -3.72 14.08 6.60
C GLU A 367 -3.72 12.93 7.62
N GLN A 368 -3.71 11.69 7.14
CA GLN A 368 -3.79 10.49 7.98
C GLN A 368 -2.61 10.37 8.96
N TYR A 369 -1.39 10.68 8.50
CA TYR A 369 -0.19 10.65 9.35
C TYR A 369 0.00 11.94 10.16
N GLY A 370 -0.57 13.07 9.72
CA GLY A 370 -0.51 14.36 10.42
C GLY A 370 -1.30 14.38 11.73
N VAL A 371 -2.44 13.68 11.79
CA VAL A 371 -3.27 13.55 13.02
C VAL A 371 -2.48 12.90 14.17
N VAL A 372 -1.52 12.04 13.85
CA VAL A 372 -0.78 11.22 14.83
C VAL A 372 0.20 12.04 15.67
N LYS A 373 0.86 13.06 15.08
CA LYS A 373 1.78 13.93 15.82
C LYS A 373 1.06 14.69 16.95
N LYS A 374 -0.23 15.02 16.76
CA LYS A 374 -1.05 15.68 17.79
C LYS A 374 -1.48 14.74 18.91
N SER A 375 -1.63 13.43 18.65
CA SER A 375 -2.10 12.45 19.63
C SER A 375 -1.00 11.71 20.39
N LEU A 376 0.18 11.52 19.79
CA LEU A 376 1.29 10.78 20.44
C LEU A 376 2.27 11.69 21.20
N GLY A 377 2.15 13.02 21.08
CA GLY A 377 3.20 13.95 21.48
C GLY A 377 4.45 13.75 20.61
N GLU A 378 5.38 14.70 20.63
CA GLU A 378 6.68 14.45 20.01
C GLU A 378 7.34 13.29 20.76
N ILE A 379 7.65 12.20 20.04
CA ILE A 379 8.48 11.11 20.58
C ILE A 379 9.83 11.73 20.89
N ASP A 380 10.03 12.15 22.14
CA ASP A 380 11.25 12.82 22.54
C ASP A 380 12.39 11.79 22.48
N ALA A 381 13.25 11.90 21.47
CA ALA A 381 14.39 11.00 21.28
C ALA A 381 15.29 10.94 22.53
N PHE A 382 15.35 12.04 23.29
CA PHE A 382 16.02 12.12 24.58
C PHE A 382 15.34 11.20 25.62
N ARG A 383 14.01 11.08 25.54
CA ARG A 383 13.22 10.18 26.38
C ARG A 383 13.59 8.72 26.16
N ILE A 384 13.87 8.34 24.92
CA ILE A 384 14.26 6.98 24.53
C ILE A 384 15.71 6.70 24.95
N GLN A 385 16.64 7.59 24.57
CA GLN A 385 18.08 7.44 24.85
C GLN A 385 18.37 7.23 26.33
N TYR A 386 17.74 8.03 27.20
CA TYR A 386 17.99 8.03 28.64
C TYR A 386 16.94 7.26 29.45
N ARG A 387 16.18 6.36 28.82
CA ARG A 387 15.07 5.64 29.47
C ARG A 387 15.52 4.86 30.71
N GLN A 388 16.65 4.18 30.62
CA GLN A 388 17.15 3.34 31.71
C GLN A 388 17.70 4.18 32.86
N GLN A 389 18.48 5.20 32.53
CA GLN A 389 19.05 6.17 33.46
C GLN A 389 17.95 6.93 34.22
N ARG A 390 16.87 7.34 33.55
CA ARG A 390 15.73 7.96 34.24
C ARG A 390 15.05 7.00 35.22
N LYS A 391 14.87 5.73 34.84
CA LYS A 391 14.31 4.72 35.77
C LYS A 391 15.18 4.54 37.02
N GLU A 392 16.49 4.55 36.87
CA GLU A 392 17.44 4.45 37.98
C GLU A 392 17.36 5.69 38.89
N ALA A 393 17.35 6.88 38.31
CA ALA A 393 17.19 8.14 39.03
C ALA A 393 15.85 8.19 39.80
N MET A 394 14.74 7.79 39.17
CA MET A 394 13.43 7.68 39.83
C MET A 394 13.47 6.70 41.00
N GLY A 395 14.09 5.53 40.81
CA GLY A 395 14.26 4.55 41.87
C GLY A 395 15.07 5.07 43.05
N LEU A 396 16.13 5.84 42.80
CA LEU A 396 16.93 6.48 43.85
C LEU A 396 16.12 7.49 44.66
N VAL A 397 15.34 8.35 43.99
CA VAL A 397 14.48 9.35 44.64
C VAL A 397 13.48 8.67 45.58
N VAL A 398 12.81 7.61 45.11
CA VAL A 398 11.81 6.90 45.90
C VAL A 398 12.44 6.14 47.07
N LYS A 399 13.56 5.44 46.86
CA LYS A 399 14.27 4.71 47.94
C LYS A 399 14.71 5.60 49.08
N HIS A 400 15.10 6.83 48.78
CA HIS A 400 15.60 7.78 49.78
C HIS A 400 14.51 8.69 50.35
N GLY A 401 13.23 8.51 49.96
CA GLY A 401 12.15 9.32 50.52
C GLY A 401 12.19 10.80 50.10
N LEU A 402 12.77 11.12 48.94
CA LEU A 402 13.11 12.50 48.57
C LEU A 402 11.97 13.20 47.82
N HIS A 403 11.72 14.47 48.16
CA HIS A 403 10.67 15.29 47.56
C HIS A 403 11.16 16.71 47.26
N GLY A 404 10.45 17.39 46.35
CA GLY A 404 10.71 18.79 45.99
C GLY A 404 12.17 19.01 45.57
N LYS A 405 12.78 20.07 46.11
CA LYS A 405 14.16 20.47 45.77
C LYS A 405 15.20 19.36 46.05
N LYS A 406 15.00 18.55 47.08
CA LYS A 406 15.92 17.42 47.37
C LYS A 406 15.89 16.34 46.29
N ALA A 407 14.73 16.10 45.67
CA ALA A 407 14.62 15.17 44.57
C ALA A 407 15.29 15.75 43.31
N GLU A 408 15.08 17.04 43.04
CA GLU A 408 15.71 17.78 41.95
C GLU A 408 17.26 17.74 42.05
N ASP A 409 17.81 18.15 43.19
CA ASP A 409 19.25 18.13 43.47
C ASP A 409 19.85 16.73 43.29
N THR A 410 19.10 15.67 43.67
CA THR A 410 19.56 14.29 43.54
C THR A 410 19.60 13.83 42.08
N ILE A 411 18.61 14.24 41.28
CA ILE A 411 18.56 13.92 39.86
C ILE A 411 19.66 14.69 39.10
N GLU A 412 19.92 15.95 39.45
CA GLU A 412 21.02 16.72 38.86
C GLU A 412 22.39 16.12 39.17
N ASN A 413 22.63 15.74 40.44
CA ASN A 413 23.86 15.02 40.82
C ASN A 413 24.00 13.69 40.07
N PHE A 414 22.89 12.98 39.84
CA PHE A 414 22.90 11.76 39.03
C PHE A 414 23.31 12.05 37.57
N CYS A 415 22.86 13.16 36.99
CA CYS A 415 23.28 13.58 35.65
C CYS A 415 24.78 13.84 35.59
N GLU A 416 25.35 14.53 36.58
CA GLU A 416 26.80 14.81 36.64
C GLU A 416 27.62 13.53 36.72
N GLN A 417 27.23 12.58 37.58
CA GLN A 417 27.92 11.31 37.76
C GLN A 417 27.88 10.40 36.52
N ASN A 418 26.84 10.54 35.69
CA ASN A 418 26.63 9.70 34.50
C ASN A 418 26.95 10.44 33.19
N GLY A 419 27.52 11.65 33.23
CA GLY A 419 27.91 12.41 32.05
C GLY A 419 26.75 12.80 31.13
N ILE A 420 25.58 13.13 31.70
CA ILE A 420 24.38 13.50 30.94
C ILE A 420 24.42 15.00 30.61
N GLY A 421 24.65 15.34 29.35
CA GLY A 421 24.90 16.73 28.91
C GLY A 421 23.73 17.71 29.05
N GLU A 422 22.47 17.24 28.98
CA GLU A 422 21.26 18.09 29.15
C GLU A 422 20.58 17.83 30.51
N ALA A 423 21.28 18.11 31.62
CA ALA A 423 20.80 17.85 32.98
C ALA A 423 19.43 18.46 33.27
N ALA A 424 19.21 19.74 32.94
CA ALA A 424 17.92 20.41 33.18
C ALA A 424 16.74 19.72 32.48
N LYS A 425 16.93 19.26 31.24
CA LYS A 425 15.91 18.53 30.48
C LYS A 425 15.66 17.14 31.11
N PHE A 426 16.73 16.42 31.45
CA PHE A 426 16.63 15.12 32.13
C PHE A 426 15.89 15.25 33.47
N THR A 427 16.24 16.24 34.29
CA THR A 427 15.63 16.50 35.59
C THR A 427 14.13 16.79 35.46
N ALA A 428 13.76 17.72 34.57
CA ALA A 428 12.35 18.06 34.35
C ALA A 428 11.51 16.85 33.92
N MET A 429 12.03 16.02 33.00
CA MET A 429 11.33 14.82 32.54
C MET A 429 11.20 13.76 33.62
N THR A 430 12.27 13.55 34.41
CA THR A 430 12.28 12.56 35.49
C THR A 430 11.31 12.96 36.62
N LEU A 431 11.24 14.25 36.95
CA LEU A 431 10.28 14.79 37.91
C LEU A 431 8.83 14.65 37.41
N ALA A 432 8.59 14.90 36.12
CA ALA A 432 7.28 14.67 35.51
C ALA A 432 6.88 13.19 35.62
N ASP A 433 7.79 12.26 35.33
CA ASP A 433 7.54 10.82 35.43
C ASP A 433 7.24 10.41 36.89
N LEU A 434 8.01 10.92 37.86
CA LEU A 434 7.78 10.72 39.31
C LEU A 434 6.41 11.22 39.76
N SER A 435 5.92 12.33 39.20
CA SER A 435 4.61 12.90 39.57
C SER A 435 3.43 11.98 39.20
N THR A 436 3.62 11.14 38.17
CA THR A 436 2.62 10.19 37.67
C THR A 436 2.81 8.76 38.17
N LEU A 437 3.79 8.53 39.06
CA LEU A 437 4.18 7.19 39.49
C LEU A 437 3.09 6.53 40.35
N HIS A 438 2.76 5.28 40.04
CA HIS A 438 1.78 4.46 40.74
C HIS A 438 2.26 2.99 40.86
N ALA A 439 1.57 2.16 41.66
CA ALA A 439 1.97 0.77 41.92
C ALA A 439 2.21 -0.05 40.64
N GLY A 440 1.36 0.09 39.62
CA GLY A 440 1.55 -0.55 38.31
C GLY A 440 2.75 -0.06 37.47
N ALA A 441 3.49 0.97 37.90
CA ALA A 441 4.56 1.62 37.14
C ALA A 441 5.95 1.49 37.81
N ILE A 442 6.11 0.61 38.82
CA ILE A 442 7.38 0.44 39.55
C ILE A 442 8.36 -0.54 38.90
N ILE A 443 7.95 -1.23 37.82
CA ILE A 443 8.75 -2.26 37.15
C ILE A 443 10.00 -1.65 36.50
N GLY A 444 11.17 -2.14 36.94
CA GLY A 444 12.48 -1.68 36.48
C GLY A 444 13.00 -0.42 37.17
N LEU A 445 12.29 0.11 38.16
CA LEU A 445 12.80 1.18 39.06
C LEU A 445 13.63 0.60 40.22
N GLY A 446 13.61 -0.73 40.41
CA GLY A 446 14.33 -1.41 41.48
C GLY A 446 13.80 -1.10 42.89
N ILE A 447 12.52 -0.72 43.00
CA ILE A 447 11.81 -0.41 44.26
C ILE A 447 10.66 -1.38 44.50
N THR A 448 10.26 -1.54 45.77
CA THR A 448 9.08 -2.31 46.15
C THR A 448 7.83 -1.43 46.28
N GLU A 449 6.65 -2.03 46.26
CA GLU A 449 5.38 -1.34 46.49
C GLU A 449 5.36 -0.64 47.86
N ALA A 450 5.85 -1.30 48.91
CA ALA A 450 5.99 -0.68 50.24
C ALA A 450 6.91 0.57 50.26
N GLN A 451 7.97 0.58 49.45
CA GLN A 451 8.85 1.76 49.31
C GLN A 451 8.13 2.90 48.58
N LEU A 452 7.34 2.58 47.55
CA LEU A 452 6.49 3.56 46.87
C LEU A 452 5.45 4.16 47.82
N ASP A 453 4.75 3.33 48.59
CA ASP A 453 3.71 3.77 49.52
C ASP A 453 4.26 4.68 50.62
N ALA A 454 5.43 4.32 51.17
CA ALA A 454 6.14 5.16 52.14
C ALA A 454 6.55 6.51 51.55
N TRP A 455 7.02 6.52 50.30
CA TRP A 455 7.37 7.76 49.59
C TRP A 455 6.14 8.62 49.28
N LEU A 456 5.04 8.02 48.82
CA LEU A 456 3.79 8.74 48.56
C LEU A 456 3.17 9.31 49.84
N SER A 457 3.23 8.55 50.94
CA SER A 457 2.72 8.97 52.26
C SER A 457 3.57 10.03 52.95
N SER A 458 4.83 10.21 52.51
CA SER A 458 5.75 11.22 53.00
C SER A 458 5.81 12.48 52.14
N LYS A 459 4.90 12.60 51.15
CA LYS A 459 4.76 13.84 50.39
C LYS A 459 4.36 14.98 51.35
N PRO A 460 5.13 16.09 51.38
CA PRO A 460 4.83 17.23 52.23
C PRO A 460 3.55 17.98 51.82
#